data_AF-A0A2S4LZ30-F1
#
_entry.id   AF-A0A2S4LZ30-F1
#
_cell.length_a   1.000
_cell.length_b   1.000
_cell.length_c   1.000
_cell.angle_alpha   90.00
_cell.angle_beta   90.00
_cell.angle_gamma   90.00
#
_symmetry.space_group_name_H-M   'P 1'
#
loop_
_entity.id
_entity.type
_entity.pdbx_description
1 polymer ?
#
loop_
_entity_poly.entity_id
_entity_poly.type
_entity_poly.pdbx_seq_one_letter_code
_entity_poly.pdbx_strand_id
1 'polypeptide(L)'
;MRANLQYLAALAAATVSLAAHAGPHLTQQQCMGYPFKHVAAGKVTHAQLMDELGELEARGYHPGSDDGTYPADLQAAQKALTADYSADCLKLHRKT
;
A
#
# COMPACT_ATOMS: atom_id res chain seq x y z
N MET A 1 -26.23 -9.68 35.45
CA MET A 1 -24.84 -10.13 35.17
C MET A 1 -24.60 -10.58 33.71
N ARG A 2 -25.63 -10.90 32.91
CA ARG A 2 -25.48 -11.25 31.47
C ARG A 2 -25.22 -10.06 30.54
N ALA A 3 -25.84 -8.91 30.78
CA ALA A 3 -25.67 -7.71 29.96
C ALA A 3 -24.23 -7.17 29.96
N ASN A 4 -23.56 -7.20 31.12
CA ASN A 4 -22.19 -6.71 31.27
C ASN A 4 -21.17 -7.57 30.50
N LEU A 5 -21.45 -8.86 30.33
CA LEU A 5 -20.62 -9.77 29.55
C LEU A 5 -20.79 -9.54 28.03
N GLN A 6 -21.96 -9.05 27.61
CA GLN A 6 -22.23 -8.69 26.21
C GLN A 6 -21.48 -7.40 25.80
N TYR A 7 -21.36 -6.42 26.71
CA TYR A 7 -20.57 -5.20 26.45
C TYR A 7 -19.06 -5.48 26.40
N LEU A 8 -18.57 -6.42 27.21
CA LEU A 8 -17.17 -6.84 27.15
C LEU A 8 -16.84 -7.58 25.85
N ALA A 9 -17.79 -8.33 25.28
CA ALA A 9 -17.62 -8.96 23.97
C ALA A 9 -17.64 -7.95 22.81
N ALA A 10 -18.41 -6.87 22.92
CA ALA A 10 -18.48 -5.83 21.89
C ALA A 10 -17.22 -4.95 21.82
N LEU A 11 -16.50 -4.77 22.93
CA LEU A 11 -15.25 -3.99 22.99
C LEU A 11 -14.04 -4.75 22.41
N ALA A 12 -14.11 -6.08 22.26
CA ALA A 12 -13.04 -6.87 21.66
C ALA A 12 -13.05 -6.86 20.11
N ALA A 13 -14.13 -6.37 19.48
CA ALA A 13 -14.28 -6.33 18.02
C ALA A 13 -13.75 -5.02 17.37
N ALA A 14 -13.13 -4.13 18.15
CA ALA A 14 -12.52 -2.90 17.66
C ALA A 14 -10.99 -3.06 17.48
N THR A 15 -10.54 -4.19 16.94
CA THR A 15 -9.15 -4.31 16.50
C THR A 15 -8.92 -3.33 15.36
N VAL A 16 -8.29 -2.22 15.72
CA VAL A 16 -7.75 -1.16 14.87
C VAL A 16 -7.22 -1.77 13.57
N SER A 17 -7.85 -1.40 12.46
CA SER A 17 -7.20 -1.49 11.15
C SER A 17 -6.00 -0.55 11.20
N LEU A 18 -4.83 -1.05 11.61
CA LEU A 18 -3.59 -0.34 11.36
C LEU A 18 -3.46 -0.30 9.85
N ALA A 19 -3.64 0.89 9.27
CA ALA A 19 -3.26 1.14 7.90
C ALA A 19 -1.83 0.61 7.73
N ALA A 20 -1.64 -0.23 6.70
CA ALA A 20 -0.35 -0.79 6.38
C ALA A 20 0.62 0.37 6.15
N HIS A 21 1.49 0.62 7.13
CA HIS A 21 2.62 1.49 6.93
C HIS A 21 3.41 0.87 5.79
N ALA A 22 3.53 1.57 4.67
CA ALA A 22 4.43 1.22 3.59
C ALA A 22 5.87 1.36 4.14
N GLY A 23 6.28 0.38 4.94
CA GLY A 23 7.68 0.19 5.29
C GLY A 23 8.47 -0.21 4.05
N PRO A 24 9.76 -0.53 4.21
CA PRO A 24 10.64 -0.90 3.09
C PRO A 24 10.24 -2.20 2.37
N HIS A 25 9.13 -2.84 2.78
CA HIS A 25 8.63 -4.07 2.19
C HIS A 25 7.15 -3.97 1.80
N LEU A 26 6.80 -4.53 0.65
CA LEU A 26 5.43 -4.69 0.22
C LEU A 26 4.75 -5.85 0.95
N THR A 27 3.51 -5.63 1.35
CA THR A 27 2.66 -6.69 1.89
C THR A 27 2.18 -7.64 0.78
N GLN A 28 1.73 -8.84 1.17
CA GLN A 28 1.13 -9.80 0.24
C GLN A 28 -0.07 -9.22 -0.53
N GLN A 29 -0.86 -8.35 0.11
CA GLN A 29 -2.00 -7.69 -0.53
C GLN A 29 -1.53 -6.71 -1.61
N GLN A 30 -0.52 -5.90 -1.30
CA GLN A 30 0.07 -4.94 -2.24
C GLN A 30 0.70 -5.65 -3.45
N CYS A 31 1.40 -6.78 -3.23
CA CYS A 31 1.93 -7.62 -4.31
C CYS A 31 0.85 -8.10 -5.31
N MET A 32 -0.40 -8.22 -4.87
CA MET A 32 -1.53 -8.68 -5.68
C MET A 32 -2.44 -7.51 -6.12
N GLY A 33 -2.07 -6.27 -5.79
CA GLY A 33 -2.81 -5.07 -6.10
C GLY A 33 -2.30 -4.33 -7.34
N TYR A 34 -2.96 -3.20 -7.62
CA TYR A 34 -2.44 -2.18 -8.53
C TYR A 34 -1.25 -1.48 -7.85
N PRO A 35 -0.16 -1.12 -8.56
CA PRO A 35 0.01 -1.15 -10.02
C PRO A 35 0.54 -2.47 -10.61
N PHE A 36 0.89 -3.46 -9.78
CA PHE A 36 1.58 -4.67 -10.23
C PHE A 36 0.70 -5.70 -10.94
N LYS A 37 -0.58 -5.75 -10.60
CA LYS A 37 -1.58 -6.57 -11.29
C LYS A 37 -2.40 -5.70 -12.23
N HIS A 38 -2.59 -6.22 -13.45
CA HIS A 38 -3.46 -5.59 -14.43
C HIS A 38 -4.88 -5.46 -13.87
N VAL A 39 -5.34 -4.22 -13.77
CA VAL A 39 -6.77 -3.90 -13.66
C VAL A 39 -7.33 -3.75 -15.07
N ALA A 40 -8.62 -4.03 -15.26
CA ALA A 40 -9.25 -3.79 -16.55
C ALA A 40 -9.13 -2.31 -16.92
N ALA A 41 -8.83 -2.02 -18.18
CA ALA A 41 -8.65 -0.65 -18.67
C ALA A 41 -9.85 0.24 -18.28
N GLY A 42 -9.56 1.42 -17.72
CA GLY A 42 -10.59 2.36 -17.24
C GLY A 42 -11.26 1.98 -15.91
N LYS A 43 -10.78 0.97 -15.19
CA LYS A 43 -11.31 0.56 -13.87
C LYS A 43 -10.34 0.77 -12.71
N VAL A 44 -9.35 1.66 -12.85
CA VAL A 44 -8.54 2.08 -11.70
C VAL A 44 -9.45 2.85 -10.75
N THR A 45 -9.56 2.39 -9.51
CA THR A 45 -10.36 3.05 -8.48
C THR A 45 -9.53 4.11 -7.75
N HIS A 46 -10.20 5.10 -7.16
CA HIS A 46 -9.54 6.10 -6.31
C HIS A 46 -8.75 5.44 -5.16
N ALA A 47 -9.30 4.39 -4.54
CA ALA A 47 -8.61 3.67 -3.47
C ALA A 47 -7.27 3.08 -3.96
N GLN A 48 -7.25 2.45 -5.14
CA GLN A 48 -6.02 1.90 -5.72
C GLN A 48 -4.98 2.98 -6.05
N LEU A 49 -5.42 4.17 -6.50
CA LEU A 49 -4.51 5.29 -6.72
C LEU A 49 -3.91 5.80 -5.40
N MET A 50 -4.71 5.88 -4.35
CA MET A 50 -4.23 6.31 -3.04
C MET A 50 -3.28 5.28 -2.42
N ASP A 51 -3.50 3.98 -2.66
CA ASP A 51 -2.60 2.92 -2.24
C ASP A 51 -1.23 3.05 -2.95
N GLU A 52 -1.22 3.19 -4.29
CA GLU A 52 0.01 3.42 -5.06
C GLU A 52 0.71 4.71 -4.60
N LEU A 53 -0.05 5.79 -4.38
CA LEU A 53 0.50 7.06 -3.92
C LEU A 53 1.21 6.89 -2.58
N GLY A 54 0.58 6.21 -1.61
CA GLY A 54 1.21 5.94 -0.31
C GLY A 54 2.48 5.08 -0.44
N GLU A 55 2.51 4.14 -1.38
CA GLU A 55 3.69 3.34 -1.69
C GLU A 55 4.83 4.19 -2.27
N LEU A 56 4.52 5.16 -3.14
CA LEU A 56 5.49 6.08 -3.71
C LEU A 56 5.98 7.10 -2.67
N GLU A 57 5.10 7.65 -1.85
CA GLU A 57 5.43 8.60 -0.79
C GLU A 57 6.36 7.98 0.26
N ALA A 58 6.12 6.73 0.63
CA ALA A 58 7.03 5.96 1.49
C ALA A 58 8.44 5.78 0.91
N ARG A 59 8.61 6.00 -0.39
CA ARG A 59 9.88 5.92 -1.13
C ARG A 59 10.42 7.30 -1.50
N GLY A 60 9.88 8.35 -0.89
CA GLY A 60 10.36 9.72 -1.01
C GLY A 60 9.80 10.49 -2.19
N TYR A 61 8.69 10.05 -2.78
CA TYR A 61 7.88 10.91 -3.65
C TYR A 61 7.13 11.94 -2.81
N HIS A 62 7.24 13.22 -3.16
CA HIS A 62 6.50 14.30 -2.50
C HIS A 62 5.58 14.96 -3.53
N PRO A 63 4.31 14.53 -3.63
CA PRO A 63 3.36 15.17 -4.53
C PRO A 63 3.09 16.62 -4.10
N GLY A 64 2.90 17.50 -5.09
CA GLY A 64 2.43 18.87 -4.84
C GLY A 64 3.49 19.86 -4.38
N SER A 65 4.76 19.70 -4.79
CA SER A 65 5.75 20.77 -4.63
C SER A 65 5.31 22.04 -5.39
N ASP A 66 5.47 23.20 -4.74
CA ASP A 66 5.14 24.52 -5.31
C ASP A 66 6.20 25.05 -6.30
N ASP A 67 7.15 24.21 -6.70
CA ASP A 67 8.30 24.56 -7.55
C ASP A 67 7.96 24.66 -9.05
N GLY A 68 6.68 24.51 -9.41
CA GLY A 68 6.18 24.59 -10.79
C GLY A 68 6.77 23.53 -11.73
N THR A 69 7.55 22.60 -11.19
CA THR A 69 8.27 21.56 -11.91
C THR A 69 7.64 20.23 -11.54
N TYR A 70 7.29 19.43 -12.55
CA TYR A 70 6.78 18.09 -12.27
C TYR A 70 7.81 17.31 -11.43
N PRO A 71 7.42 16.68 -10.30
CA PRO A 71 8.41 16.28 -9.30
C PRO A 71 9.42 15.27 -9.84
N ALA A 72 10.71 15.59 -9.67
CA ALA A 72 11.81 14.76 -10.17
C ALA A 72 11.98 13.45 -9.38
N ASP A 73 11.46 13.40 -8.16
CA ASP A 73 11.54 12.27 -7.23
C ASP A 73 10.60 11.11 -7.59
N LEU A 74 9.56 11.34 -8.40
CA LEU A 74 8.63 10.28 -8.82
C LEU A 74 9.34 9.10 -9.48
N GLN A 75 10.27 9.38 -10.39
CA GLN A 75 11.01 8.32 -11.10
C GLN A 75 11.90 7.50 -10.14
N ALA A 76 12.51 8.17 -9.16
CA ALA A 76 13.33 7.52 -8.14
C ALA A 76 12.46 6.63 -7.24
N ALA A 77 11.30 7.13 -6.80
CA ALA A 77 10.34 6.39 -5.98
C ALA A 77 9.77 5.17 -6.74
N GLN A 78 9.40 5.32 -8.02
CA GLN A 78 8.95 4.22 -8.87
C GLN A 78 10.01 3.14 -9.05
N LYS A 79 11.28 3.54 -9.21
CA LYS A 79 12.41 2.61 -9.30
C LYS A 79 12.59 1.83 -8.00
N ALA A 80 12.49 2.50 -6.85
CA ALA A 80 12.53 1.83 -5.55
C ALA A 80 11.34 0.87 -5.39
N LEU A 81 10.13 1.29 -5.75
CA LEU A 81 8.91 0.47 -5.66
C LEU A 81 9.02 -0.80 -6.51
N THR A 82 9.59 -0.70 -7.70
CA THR A 82 9.85 -1.84 -8.58
C THR A 82 10.89 -2.81 -8.00
N ALA A 83 11.91 -2.27 -7.32
CA ALA A 83 12.92 -3.09 -6.65
C ALA A 83 12.30 -3.87 -5.48
N ASP A 84 11.42 -3.25 -4.71
CA ASP A 84 10.71 -3.89 -3.60
C ASP A 84 9.73 -4.95 -4.10
N TYR A 85 8.98 -4.67 -5.18
CA TYR A 85 8.16 -5.69 -5.84
C TYR A 85 8.96 -6.91 -6.30
N SER A 86 10.16 -6.67 -6.84
CA SER A 86 11.06 -7.74 -7.23
C SER A 86 11.57 -8.54 -6.03
N ALA A 87 11.85 -7.87 -4.92
CA ALA A 87 12.38 -8.48 -3.71
C ALA A 87 11.32 -9.26 -2.93
N ASP A 88 10.16 -8.67 -2.72
CA ASP A 88 9.13 -9.18 -1.82
C ASP A 88 8.15 -10.06 -2.59
N CYS A 89 7.73 -9.66 -3.78
CA CYS A 89 6.68 -10.37 -4.48
C CYS A 89 7.26 -11.48 -5.38
N LEU A 90 8.24 -11.17 -6.23
CA LEU A 90 8.72 -12.14 -7.23
C LEU A 90 9.66 -13.22 -6.66
N LYS A 91 10.47 -12.93 -5.64
CA LYS A 91 11.38 -13.92 -5.04
C LYS A 91 10.65 -14.90 -4.13
N LEU A 92 9.58 -14.48 -3.44
CA LEU A 92 8.77 -15.38 -2.60
C LEU A 92 8.04 -16.46 -3.42
N HIS A 93 7.73 -16.21 -4.70
CA HIS A 93 7.08 -17.17 -5.58
C HIS A 93 8.02 -18.19 -6.25
N ARG A 94 9.35 -18.12 -6.06
CA ARG A 94 10.35 -18.99 -6.72
C ARG A 94 10.73 -20.24 -5.90
N LYS A 95 9.90 -20.67 -4.94
CA LYS A 95 10.18 -21.88 -4.15
C LYS A 95 9.49 -23.10 -4.78
N THR A 96 10.08 -23.60 -5.86
CA THR A 96 9.80 -24.91 -6.50
C THR A 96 11.10 -25.50 -6.97
#